data_AF-A0A3D3MKQ1-F1
#
_entry.id   AF-A0A3D3MKQ1-F1
#
_cell.length_a   1.000
_cell.length_b   1.000
_cell.length_c   1.000
_cell.angle_alpha   90.00
_cell.angle_beta   90.00
_cell.angle_gamma   90.00
#
_symmetry.space_group_name_H-M   'P 1'
#
loop_
_entity.id
_entity.type
_entity.pdbx_description
1 polymer ?
#
loop_
_entity_poly.entity_id
_entity_poly.type
_entity_poly.pdbx_seq_one_letter_code
_entity_poly.pdbx_strand_id
1 'polypeptide(L)'
;MRKQIIYLFFILFYSLQNCQSISVNNDNIAVLQNKKKVGLINQTADIKCDSCYALRTIKIENRNFTFKVPVSLNNIDGKKIFQEDYELILDQSANVPSIKYNSLYTSEAHVFKIKKIKNNFVIAKVSKVSSAVNHYKIAKDDYADYPATSICEKDTHYILPQNREIKLNAYFINSEKNCFLCPTKYSVQECLEKKKTNARFNWQ
;
A
#
# COMPACT_ATOMS: atom_id res chain seq x y z
N MET A 1 13.52 9.62 -48.68
CA MET A 1 12.56 9.89 -47.57
C MET A 1 11.56 8.75 -47.29
N ARG A 2 11.27 7.83 -48.22
CA ARG A 2 10.29 6.74 -47.99
C ARG A 2 10.80 5.57 -47.09
N LYS A 3 12.13 5.40 -46.98
CA LYS A 3 12.74 4.32 -46.18
C LYS A 3 12.92 4.64 -44.69
N GLN A 4 12.99 5.92 -44.30
CA GLN A 4 13.13 6.33 -42.88
C GLN A 4 11.80 6.27 -42.11
N ILE A 5 10.66 6.40 -42.80
CA ILE A 5 9.32 6.35 -42.19
C ILE A 5 8.99 4.92 -41.71
N ILE A 6 9.52 3.89 -42.38
CA ILE A 6 9.27 2.48 -42.02
C ILE A 6 9.99 2.09 -40.72
N TYR A 7 11.21 2.61 -40.49
CA TYR A 7 11.93 2.36 -39.23
C TYR A 7 11.26 3.02 -38.03
N LEU A 8 10.65 4.20 -38.21
CA LEU A 8 9.94 4.91 -37.14
C LEU A 8 8.67 4.15 -36.70
N PHE A 9 7.98 3.51 -37.64
CA PHE A 9 6.82 2.65 -37.34
C PHE A 9 7.20 1.37 -36.58
N PHE A 10 8.35 0.76 -36.91
CA PHE A 10 8.81 -0.45 -36.20
C PHE A 10 9.20 -0.16 -34.74
N ILE A 11 9.83 0.98 -34.46
CA ILE A 11 10.20 1.38 -33.09
C ILE A 11 8.96 1.68 -32.23
N LEU A 12 7.93 2.29 -32.82
CA LEU A 12 6.65 2.55 -32.16
C LEU A 12 5.85 1.28 -31.83
N PHE A 13 5.96 0.22 -32.66
CA PHE A 13 5.34 -1.07 -32.35
C PHE A 13 6.04 -1.81 -31.21
N TYR A 14 7.37 -1.73 -31.11
CA TYR A 14 8.11 -2.32 -30.00
C TYR A 14 7.92 -1.59 -28.67
N SER A 15 7.68 -0.28 -28.67
CA SER A 15 7.38 0.45 -27.42
C SER A 15 5.97 0.20 -26.90
N LEU A 16 4.99 -0.10 -27.76
CA LEU A 16 3.63 -0.46 -27.36
C LEU A 16 3.53 -1.86 -26.73
N GLN A 17 4.38 -2.81 -27.12
CA GLN A 17 4.38 -4.15 -26.53
C GLN A 17 4.96 -4.20 -25.09
N ASN A 18 5.82 -3.25 -24.74
CA ASN A 18 6.41 -3.19 -23.40
C ASN A 18 5.53 -2.48 -22.35
N CYS A 19 4.36 -1.96 -22.73
CA CYS A 19 3.39 -1.38 -21.80
C CYS A 19 2.37 -2.40 -21.26
N GLN A 20 2.48 -3.68 -21.66
CA GLN A 20 1.61 -4.76 -21.19
C GLN A 20 2.24 -5.63 -20.10
N SER A 21 3.22 -5.12 -19.35
CA SER A 21 3.71 -5.79 -18.14
C SER A 21 2.84 -5.48 -16.91
N ILE A 22 1.53 -5.67 -17.03
CA ILE A 22 0.74 -6.08 -15.87
C ILE A 22 0.52 -7.57 -16.06
N SER A 23 1.39 -8.33 -15.41
CA SER A 23 1.16 -9.75 -15.12
C SER A 23 -0.19 -9.87 -14.42
N VAL A 24 -1.26 -10.05 -15.21
CA VAL A 24 -2.51 -10.66 -14.74
C VAL A 24 -2.18 -12.15 -14.64
N ASN A 25 -1.34 -12.51 -13.67
CA ASN A 25 -1.32 -13.88 -13.19
C ASN A 25 -2.68 -14.10 -12.53
N ASN A 26 -3.60 -14.64 -13.32
CA ASN A 26 -4.88 -15.21 -12.90
C ASN A 26 -4.63 -16.49 -12.07
N ASP A 27 -3.80 -16.39 -11.04
CA ASP A 27 -3.77 -17.39 -10.00
C ASP A 27 -5.13 -17.32 -9.31
N ASN A 28 -5.88 -18.41 -9.36
CA ASN A 28 -7.17 -18.58 -8.69
C ASN A 28 -6.97 -18.47 -7.16
N ILE A 29 -6.85 -17.25 -6.67
CA ILE A 29 -6.58 -16.96 -5.27
C ILE A 29 -7.86 -17.25 -4.48
N ALA A 30 -7.78 -18.23 -3.59
CA ALA A 30 -8.88 -18.59 -2.71
C ALA A 30 -9.25 -17.46 -1.76
N VAL A 31 -10.53 -17.12 -1.75
CA VAL A 31 -11.14 -16.30 -0.71
C VAL A 31 -11.60 -17.24 0.40
N LEU A 32 -11.20 -16.93 1.63
CA LEU A 32 -11.48 -17.73 2.81
C LEU A 32 -12.36 -16.96 3.79
N GLN A 33 -13.29 -17.66 4.42
CA GLN A 33 -14.04 -17.19 5.58
C GLN A 33 -14.09 -18.32 6.60
N ASN A 34 -13.72 -18.04 7.86
CA ASN A 34 -13.61 -19.07 8.91
C ASN A 34 -12.78 -20.29 8.49
N LYS A 35 -11.66 -20.06 7.78
CA LYS A 35 -10.75 -21.07 7.21
C LYS A 35 -11.36 -21.96 6.10
N LYS A 36 -12.59 -21.71 5.66
CA LYS A 36 -13.21 -22.42 4.53
C LYS A 36 -13.11 -21.58 3.27
N LYS A 37 -12.86 -22.22 2.13
CA LYS A 37 -12.94 -21.57 0.82
C LYS A 37 -14.38 -21.21 0.51
N VAL A 38 -14.59 -19.96 0.13
CA VAL A 38 -15.92 -19.43 -0.19
C VAL A 38 -16.01 -18.82 -1.59
N GLY A 39 -14.87 -18.69 -2.28
CA GLY A 39 -14.82 -18.20 -3.65
C GLY A 39 -13.38 -18.00 -4.11
N LEU A 40 -13.23 -17.20 -5.16
CA LEU A 40 -11.96 -16.81 -5.77
C LEU A 40 -11.95 -15.29 -6.00
N ILE A 41 -10.78 -14.66 -5.87
CA ILE A 41 -10.60 -13.24 -6.21
C ILE A 41 -10.97 -13.01 -7.69
N ASN A 42 -11.56 -11.85 -7.98
CA ASN A 42 -12.04 -11.43 -9.30
C ASN A 42 -13.11 -12.34 -9.92
N GLN A 43 -13.74 -13.21 -9.12
CA GLN A 43 -14.88 -14.02 -9.55
C GLN A 43 -16.18 -13.57 -8.89
N THR A 44 -17.28 -13.79 -9.59
CA THR A 44 -18.63 -13.51 -9.10
C THR A 44 -19.00 -14.48 -7.98
N ALA A 45 -19.64 -13.97 -6.93
CA ALA A 45 -20.13 -14.79 -5.83
C ALA A 45 -21.42 -14.19 -5.25
N ASP A 46 -22.32 -15.06 -4.76
CA ASP A 46 -23.56 -14.64 -4.12
C ASP A 46 -23.64 -15.09 -2.66
N ILE A 47 -22.56 -14.83 -1.93
CA ILE A 47 -22.45 -15.14 -0.51
C ILE A 47 -22.13 -13.89 0.29
N LYS A 48 -22.52 -13.86 1.56
CA LYS A 48 -22.16 -12.75 2.45
C LYS A 48 -20.69 -12.85 2.84
N CYS A 49 -19.99 -11.73 2.76
CA CYS A 49 -18.56 -11.65 3.05
C CYS A 49 -18.28 -10.75 4.25
N ASP A 50 -18.51 -11.26 5.47
CA ASP A 50 -18.41 -10.45 6.69
C ASP A 50 -16.98 -10.27 7.20
N SER A 51 -16.10 -11.23 6.89
CA SER A 51 -14.70 -11.25 7.34
C SER A 51 -13.86 -12.13 6.43
N CYS A 52 -14.05 -11.98 5.12
CA CYS A 52 -13.27 -12.74 4.17
C CYS A 52 -11.83 -12.24 4.10
N TYR A 53 -10.95 -13.14 3.71
CA TYR A 53 -9.56 -12.79 3.46
C TYR A 53 -8.97 -13.70 2.39
N ALA A 54 -7.99 -13.17 1.67
CA ALA A 54 -7.06 -13.95 0.87
C ALA A 54 -5.76 -14.17 1.65
N LEU A 55 -5.05 -15.24 1.32
CA LEU A 55 -3.71 -15.50 1.84
C LEU A 55 -2.65 -15.06 0.83
N ARG A 56 -1.68 -14.26 1.30
CA ARG A 56 -0.52 -13.83 0.54
C ARG A 56 0.74 -14.25 1.25
N THR A 57 1.65 -14.91 0.55
CA THR A 57 2.94 -15.28 1.11
C THR A 57 4.02 -14.38 0.53
N ILE A 58 4.72 -13.65 1.41
CA ILE A 58 5.92 -12.90 1.04
C ILE A 58 7.13 -13.68 1.58
N LYS A 59 8.18 -13.75 0.77
CA LYS A 59 9.50 -14.21 1.21
C LYS A 59 10.36 -13.02 1.63
N ILE A 60 10.82 -13.02 2.88
CA ILE A 60 11.78 -12.03 3.42
C ILE A 60 13.06 -12.80 3.76
N GLU A 61 14.17 -12.45 3.11
CA GLU A 61 15.39 -13.25 3.10
C GLU A 61 15.10 -14.73 2.74
N ASN A 62 15.33 -15.67 3.67
CA ASN A 62 15.12 -17.10 3.49
C ASN A 62 13.85 -17.62 4.19
N ARG A 63 12.93 -16.73 4.59
CA ARG A 63 11.71 -17.11 5.33
C ARG A 63 10.44 -16.65 4.63
N ASN A 64 9.43 -17.52 4.66
CA ASN A 64 8.11 -17.23 4.15
C ASN A 64 7.22 -16.73 5.30
N PHE A 65 6.47 -15.66 5.03
CA PHE A 65 5.48 -15.11 5.94
C PHE A 65 4.14 -15.04 5.21
N THR A 66 3.11 -15.61 5.82
CA THR A 66 1.77 -15.64 5.24
C THR A 66 0.89 -14.58 5.90
N PHE A 67 0.32 -13.69 5.10
CA PHE A 67 -0.51 -12.57 5.50
C PHE A 67 -1.97 -12.80 5.11
N LYS A 68 -2.89 -12.40 5.98
CA LYS A 68 -4.31 -12.27 5.68
C LYS A 68 -4.56 -10.89 5.11
N VAL A 69 -4.98 -10.84 3.85
CA VAL A 69 -5.43 -9.62 3.20
C VAL A 69 -6.95 -9.58 3.24
N PRO A 70 -7.59 -8.56 3.84
CA PRO A 70 -9.03 -8.40 3.80
C PRO A 70 -9.56 -8.37 2.37
N VAL A 71 -10.73 -8.98 2.19
CA VAL A 71 -11.41 -9.09 0.91
C VAL A 71 -12.84 -8.62 1.11
N SER A 72 -13.28 -7.73 0.23
CA SER A 72 -14.67 -7.26 0.15
C SER A 72 -15.36 -7.84 -1.08
N LEU A 73 -16.70 -7.85 -1.01
CA LEU A 73 -17.55 -8.21 -2.13
C LEU A 73 -18.14 -6.92 -2.72
N ASN A 74 -17.60 -6.48 -3.84
CA ASN A 74 -17.99 -5.21 -4.46
C ASN A 74 -18.96 -5.45 -5.62
N ASN A 75 -19.81 -4.46 -5.90
CA ASN A 75 -20.70 -4.49 -7.05
C ASN A 75 -20.04 -3.79 -8.24
N ILE A 76 -19.77 -4.55 -9.30
CA ILE A 76 -19.20 -4.06 -10.56
C ILE A 76 -20.12 -4.52 -11.69
N ASP A 77 -20.69 -3.56 -12.42
CA ASP A 77 -21.61 -3.82 -13.54
C ASP A 77 -22.77 -4.77 -13.16
N GLY A 78 -23.31 -4.60 -11.96
CA GLY A 78 -24.41 -5.43 -11.43
C GLY A 78 -23.98 -6.81 -10.92
N LYS A 79 -22.69 -7.13 -10.92
CA LYS A 79 -22.14 -8.40 -10.41
C LYS A 79 -21.39 -8.17 -9.11
N LYS A 80 -21.64 -9.04 -8.13
CA LYS A 80 -20.90 -9.08 -6.87
C LYS A 80 -19.59 -9.84 -7.07
N ILE A 81 -18.46 -9.16 -7.01
CA ILE A 81 -17.13 -9.70 -7.29
C ILE A 81 -16.23 -9.56 -6.06
N PHE A 82 -15.50 -10.62 -5.72
CA PHE A 82 -14.49 -10.57 -4.65
C PHE A 82 -13.26 -9.77 -5.08
N GLN A 83 -12.88 -8.79 -4.27
CA GLN A 83 -11.67 -7.99 -4.50
C GLN A 83 -10.91 -7.83 -3.18
N GLU A 84 -9.58 -7.86 -3.25
CA GLU A 84 -8.76 -7.51 -2.10
C GLU A 84 -8.94 -6.03 -1.76
N ASP A 85 -8.90 -5.71 -0.47
CA ASP A 85 -9.05 -4.32 -0.02
C ASP A 85 -7.73 -3.55 -0.04
N TYR A 86 -6.63 -4.30 -0.05
CA TYR A 86 -5.28 -3.78 -0.01
C TYR A 86 -4.35 -4.58 -0.91
N GLU A 87 -3.49 -3.86 -1.63
CA GLU A 87 -2.33 -4.44 -2.30
C GLU A 87 -1.18 -4.58 -1.30
N LEU A 88 -0.56 -5.75 -1.28
CA LEU A 88 0.54 -6.09 -0.37
C LEU A 88 1.84 -6.25 -1.16
N ILE A 89 2.77 -5.32 -0.95
CA ILE A 89 4.03 -5.23 -1.70
C ILE A 89 5.20 -5.36 -0.74
N LEU A 90 6.17 -6.21 -1.07
CA LEU A 90 7.48 -6.18 -0.42
C LEU A 90 8.37 -5.15 -1.12
N ASP A 91 8.76 -4.11 -0.38
CA ASP A 91 9.72 -3.12 -0.85
C ASP A 91 11.10 -3.40 -0.25
N GLN A 92 12.04 -3.75 -1.13
CA GLN A 92 13.45 -3.99 -0.81
C GLN A 92 14.37 -2.89 -1.35
N SER A 93 13.84 -1.83 -1.98
CA SER A 93 14.69 -0.79 -2.59
C SER A 93 15.34 0.14 -1.56
N ALA A 94 14.88 0.10 -0.31
CA ALA A 94 15.47 0.84 0.81
C ALA A 94 16.47 -0.03 1.60
N ASN A 95 17.42 0.62 2.29
CA ASN A 95 18.38 -0.04 3.20
C ASN A 95 17.73 -0.90 4.30
N VAL A 96 16.43 -0.73 4.55
CA VAL A 96 15.66 -1.53 5.51
C VAL A 96 14.42 -2.06 4.77
N PRO A 97 14.22 -3.39 4.71
CA PRO A 97 13.08 -3.97 4.02
C PRO A 97 11.78 -3.48 4.66
N SER A 98 10.76 -3.27 3.84
CA SER A 98 9.45 -2.86 4.32
C SER A 98 8.34 -3.58 3.58
N ILE A 99 7.22 -3.79 4.26
CA ILE A 99 5.99 -4.25 3.63
C ILE A 99 5.11 -3.03 3.45
N LYS A 100 4.73 -2.72 2.22
CA LYS A 100 3.76 -1.70 1.88
C LYS A 100 2.39 -2.36 1.73
N TYR A 101 1.39 -1.67 2.26
CA TYR A 101 0.02 -2.13 2.27
C TYR A 101 -0.88 -0.98 1.84
N ASN A 102 -1.14 -0.93 0.53
CA ASN A 102 -1.81 0.18 -0.13
C ASN A 102 -3.29 -0.13 -0.21
N SER A 103 -4.15 0.77 0.25
CA SER A 103 -5.59 0.62 0.06
C SER A 103 -5.92 0.69 -1.43
N LEU A 104 -6.80 -0.19 -1.89
CA LEU A 104 -7.31 -0.18 -3.26
C LEU A 104 -8.55 0.72 -3.43
N TYR A 105 -9.08 1.26 -2.34
CA TYR A 105 -10.28 2.11 -2.35
C TYR A 105 -10.06 3.52 -1.79
N THR A 106 -8.94 3.75 -1.11
CA THR A 106 -8.61 5.04 -0.49
C THR A 106 -7.18 5.45 -0.85
N SER A 107 -6.82 6.69 -0.56
CA SER A 107 -5.43 7.18 -0.72
C SER A 107 -4.50 6.68 0.40
N GLU A 108 -4.98 5.83 1.32
CA GLU A 108 -4.21 5.38 2.45
C GLU A 108 -3.20 4.28 2.07
N ALA A 109 -1.96 4.46 2.51
CA ALA A 109 -0.91 3.45 2.44
C ALA A 109 -0.29 3.26 3.83
N HIS A 110 -0.17 1.99 4.23
CA HIS A 110 0.54 1.61 5.45
C HIS A 110 1.90 1.00 5.11
N VAL A 111 2.94 1.45 5.80
CA VAL A 111 4.30 0.96 5.60
C VAL A 111 4.80 0.35 6.90
N PHE A 112 5.16 -0.93 6.84
CA PHE A 112 5.68 -1.71 7.96
C PHE A 112 7.18 -1.91 7.76
N LYS A 113 8.01 -1.17 8.49
CA LYS A 113 9.46 -1.36 8.45
C LYS A 113 9.83 -2.62 9.20
N ILE A 114 10.47 -3.55 8.51
CA ILE A 114 10.85 -4.85 9.05
C ILE A 114 12.33 -4.81 9.43
N LYS A 115 12.66 -5.28 10.64
CA LYS A 115 14.04 -5.46 11.09
C LYS A 115 14.26 -6.88 11.54
N LYS A 116 15.47 -7.38 11.33
CA LYS A 116 15.94 -8.62 11.93
C LYS A 116 16.62 -8.32 13.25
N ILE A 117 16.13 -8.92 14.32
CA ILE A 117 16.71 -8.80 15.67
C ILE A 117 16.97 -10.21 16.18
N LYS A 118 18.26 -10.55 16.35
CA LYS A 118 18.71 -11.92 16.59
C LYS A 118 18.14 -12.84 15.50
N ASN A 119 17.37 -13.85 15.90
CA ASN A 119 16.76 -14.81 14.99
C ASN A 119 15.30 -14.48 14.62
N ASN A 120 14.77 -13.30 14.97
CA ASN A 120 13.38 -12.92 14.72
C ASN A 120 13.28 -11.75 13.74
N PHE A 121 12.23 -11.76 12.93
CA PHE A 121 11.82 -10.57 12.18
C PHE A 121 10.78 -9.82 13.00
N VAL A 122 10.92 -8.50 13.07
CA VAL A 122 10.01 -7.63 13.82
C VAL A 122 9.51 -6.50 12.94
N ILE A 123 8.26 -6.11 13.10
CA ILE A 123 7.78 -4.79 12.68
C ILE A 123 8.37 -3.81 13.69
N ALA A 124 9.30 -2.97 13.24
CA ALA A 124 10.00 -2.00 14.08
C ALA A 124 9.35 -0.61 14.05
N LYS A 125 8.64 -0.30 12.97
CA LYS A 125 7.92 0.96 12.79
C LYS A 125 6.75 0.73 11.85
N VAL A 126 5.62 1.37 12.17
CA VAL A 126 4.48 1.50 11.27
C VAL A 126 4.38 2.95 10.86
N SER A 127 4.14 3.19 9.57
CA SER A 127 3.79 4.50 9.06
C SER A 127 2.45 4.42 8.34
N LYS A 128 1.62 5.45 8.45
CA LYS A 128 0.42 5.66 7.64
C LYS A 128 0.64 6.91 6.80
N VAL A 129 0.40 6.82 5.51
CA VAL A 129 0.45 7.92 4.56
C VAL A 129 -0.91 8.05 3.90
N SER A 130 -1.43 9.26 3.78
CA SER A 130 -2.74 9.51 3.16
C SER A 130 -2.80 10.92 2.60
N SER A 131 -3.66 11.15 1.61
CA SER A 131 -3.94 12.51 1.14
C SER A 131 -4.72 13.29 2.20
N ALA A 132 -4.42 14.58 2.32
CA ALA A 132 -5.07 15.49 3.26
C ALA A 132 -5.10 16.92 2.70
N VAL A 133 -5.73 17.84 3.43
CA VAL A 133 -5.71 19.27 3.17
C VAL A 133 -5.13 19.97 4.39
N ASN A 134 -4.19 20.89 4.16
CA ASN A 134 -3.68 21.78 5.19
C ASN A 134 -4.41 23.11 5.13
N HIS A 135 -5.17 23.43 6.17
CA HIS A 135 -5.84 24.72 6.35
C HIS A 135 -4.85 25.73 6.95
N TYR A 136 -4.13 26.43 6.08
CA TYR A 136 -3.10 27.38 6.48
C TYR A 136 -3.72 28.74 6.82
N LYS A 137 -3.60 29.16 8.08
CA LYS A 137 -4.11 30.46 8.53
C LYS A 137 -3.28 31.61 7.95
N ILE A 138 -3.94 32.53 7.23
CA ILE A 138 -3.31 33.74 6.69
C ILE A 138 -3.55 34.91 7.65
N ALA A 139 -4.78 35.09 8.12
CA ALA A 139 -5.16 36.13 9.08
C ALA A 139 -6.21 35.60 10.07
N LYS A 140 -6.71 36.46 10.96
CA LYS A 140 -7.84 36.10 11.82
C LYS A 140 -9.06 35.85 10.93
N ASP A 141 -9.65 34.65 11.04
CA ASP A 141 -10.80 34.19 10.26
C ASP A 141 -10.55 34.06 8.73
N ASP A 142 -9.27 34.05 8.29
CA ASP A 142 -8.87 33.89 6.90
C ASP A 142 -7.85 32.75 6.73
N TYR A 143 -8.14 31.83 5.83
CA TYR A 143 -7.43 30.56 5.64
C TYR A 143 -7.29 30.23 4.15
N ALA A 144 -6.16 29.65 3.80
CA ALA A 144 -5.94 29.04 2.49
C ALA A 144 -5.74 27.53 2.62
N ASP A 145 -6.34 26.80 1.68
CA ASP A 145 -6.29 25.35 1.62
C ASP A 145 -5.21 24.90 0.66
N TYR A 146 -4.25 24.14 1.18
CA TYR A 146 -3.18 23.55 0.39
C TYR A 146 -3.29 22.03 0.38
N PRO A 147 -3.13 21.38 -0.79
CA PRO A 147 -3.07 19.93 -0.84
C PRO A 147 -1.87 19.44 -0.03
N ALA A 148 -2.09 18.41 0.79
CA ALA A 148 -1.10 17.89 1.70
C ALA A 148 -1.07 16.36 1.69
N THR A 149 0.06 15.83 2.12
CA THR A 149 0.25 14.44 2.51
C THR A 149 0.26 14.39 4.03
N SER A 150 -0.68 13.68 4.63
CA SER A 150 -0.67 13.35 6.06
C SER A 150 0.20 12.12 6.28
N ILE A 151 1.18 12.23 7.17
CA ILE A 151 2.12 11.17 7.51
C ILE A 151 2.08 10.95 9.02
N CYS A 152 1.78 9.73 9.43
CA CYS A 152 1.78 9.31 10.83
C CYS A 152 2.84 8.23 11.03
N GLU A 153 3.62 8.30 12.10
CA GLU A 153 4.58 7.26 12.44
C GLU A 153 4.39 6.78 13.88
N LYS A 154 4.61 5.48 14.08
CA LYS A 154 4.64 4.85 15.40
C LYS A 154 5.75 3.80 15.43
N ASP A 155 6.70 3.97 16.34
CA ASP A 155 7.67 2.93 16.65
C ASP A 155 6.97 1.75 17.36
N THR A 156 7.43 0.55 17.05
CA THR A 156 6.86 -0.68 17.61
C THR A 156 7.90 -1.81 17.64
N HIS A 157 7.52 -2.93 18.25
CA HIS A 157 8.38 -4.11 18.39
C HIS A 157 7.58 -5.41 18.29
N TYR A 158 6.76 -5.54 17.25
CA TYR A 158 5.95 -6.75 17.06
C TYR A 158 6.72 -7.83 16.32
N ILE A 159 6.90 -8.99 16.95
CA ILE A 159 7.55 -10.14 16.32
C ILE A 159 6.63 -10.72 15.24
N LEU A 160 7.17 -10.95 14.05
CA LEU A 160 6.47 -11.65 12.97
C LEU A 160 6.60 -13.17 13.19
N PRO A 161 5.50 -13.88 13.46
CA PRO A 161 5.53 -15.33 13.59
C PRO A 161 5.75 -15.99 12.22
N GLN A 162 6.56 -17.06 12.16
CA GLN A 162 6.86 -17.77 10.90
C GLN A 162 5.77 -18.76 10.50
N ASN A 163 5.08 -19.36 11.47
CA ASN A 163 4.13 -20.47 11.23
C ASN A 163 2.68 -20.07 11.51
N ARG A 164 2.36 -18.77 11.40
CA ARG A 164 1.01 -18.24 11.63
C ARG A 164 0.65 -17.23 10.58
N GLU A 165 -0.64 -17.19 10.26
CA GLU A 165 -1.22 -16.17 9.39
C GLU A 165 -1.20 -14.81 10.10
N ILE A 166 -0.60 -13.80 9.47
CA ILE A 166 -0.41 -12.47 10.05
C ILE A 166 -1.50 -11.53 9.54
N LYS A 167 -2.14 -10.78 10.45
CA LYS A 167 -3.09 -9.72 10.11
C LYS A 167 -2.43 -8.36 10.28
N LEU A 168 -2.01 -7.71 9.18
CA LEU A 168 -1.31 -6.42 9.25
C LEU A 168 -2.22 -5.26 9.70
N ASN A 169 -3.51 -5.34 9.37
CA ASN A 169 -4.50 -4.36 9.79
C ASN A 169 -4.65 -4.25 11.32
N ALA A 170 -4.26 -5.29 12.07
CA ALA A 170 -4.20 -5.23 13.53
C ALA A 170 -3.16 -4.22 14.07
N TYR A 171 -2.23 -3.77 13.22
CA TYR A 171 -1.14 -2.85 13.59
C TYR A 171 -1.32 -1.44 13.00
N PHE A 172 -2.48 -1.14 12.39
CA PHE A 172 -2.75 0.18 11.82
C PHE A 172 -2.72 1.29 12.87
N ILE A 173 -2.34 2.49 12.41
CA ILE A 173 -2.36 3.70 13.22
C ILE A 173 -3.76 4.29 13.13
N ASN A 174 -4.54 4.16 14.20
CA ASN A 174 -5.93 4.65 14.28
C ASN A 174 -6.06 6.03 14.95
N SER A 175 -4.95 6.68 15.29
CA SER A 175 -4.94 7.94 16.01
C SER A 175 -4.04 8.96 15.31
N GLU A 176 -4.51 10.21 15.26
CA GLU A 176 -3.78 11.29 14.58
C GLU A 176 -2.67 11.92 15.43
N LYS A 177 -2.49 11.50 16.69
CA LYS A 177 -1.58 12.14 17.66
C LYS A 177 -0.13 12.30 17.18
N ASN A 178 0.36 11.36 16.36
CA ASN A 178 1.74 11.37 15.85
C ASN A 178 1.83 11.73 14.36
N CYS A 179 0.78 12.36 13.82
CA CYS A 179 0.73 12.75 12.42
C CYS A 179 1.30 14.15 12.20
N PHE A 180 1.69 14.42 10.97
CA PHE A 180 2.00 15.76 10.50
C PHE A 180 1.62 15.88 9.03
N LEU A 181 1.33 17.11 8.62
CA LEU A 181 1.06 17.42 7.23
C LEU A 181 2.35 17.86 6.53
N CYS A 182 2.51 17.45 5.29
CA CYS A 182 3.60 17.83 4.40
C CYS A 182 3.02 18.29 3.05
N PRO A 183 3.53 19.35 2.41
CA PRO A 183 3.08 19.73 1.06
C PRO A 183 3.29 18.60 0.05
N THR A 184 2.35 18.42 -0.87
CA THR A 184 2.39 17.32 -1.86
C THR A 184 3.57 17.37 -2.83
N LYS A 185 4.21 18.54 -2.99
CA LYS A 185 5.42 18.70 -3.81
C LYS A 185 6.65 17.96 -3.25
N TYR A 186 6.65 17.61 -1.97
CA TYR A 186 7.72 16.83 -1.35
C TYR A 186 7.37 15.35 -1.34
N SER A 187 8.35 14.50 -1.61
CA SER A 187 8.22 13.06 -1.40
C SER A 187 8.08 12.73 0.10
N VAL A 188 7.48 11.58 0.41
CA VAL A 188 7.35 11.10 1.80
C VAL A 188 8.71 11.04 2.51
N GLN A 189 9.77 10.64 1.80
CA GLN A 189 11.11 10.56 2.38
C GLN A 189 11.65 11.95 2.73
N GLU A 190 11.51 12.93 1.85
CA GLU A 190 11.92 14.32 2.13
C GLU A 190 11.14 14.92 3.30
N CYS A 191 9.83 14.63 3.39
CA CYS A 191 8.99 15.05 4.50
C CYS A 191 9.51 14.50 5.84
N LEU A 192 9.89 13.23 5.87
CA LEU A 192 10.43 12.59 7.07
C LEU A 192 11.79 13.17 7.47
N GLU A 193 12.69 13.43 6.52
CA GLU A 193 13.99 14.07 6.79
C GLU A 193 13.83 15.50 7.32
N LYS A 194 12.93 16.29 6.72
CA LYS A 194 12.60 17.64 7.22
C LYS A 194 11.99 17.60 8.61
N LYS A 195 11.11 16.62 8.91
CA LYS A 195 10.54 16.46 10.26
C LYS A 195 11.62 16.13 11.30
N LYS A 196 12.56 15.23 11.00
CA LYS A 196 13.67 14.90 11.92
C LYS A 196 14.51 16.12 12.29
N THR A 197 14.68 17.04 11.35
CA THR A 197 15.48 18.27 11.53
C THR A 197 14.64 19.47 11.98
N ASN A 198 13.34 19.28 12.23
CA ASN A 198 12.37 20.36 12.51
C ASN A 198 12.41 21.51 11.47
N ALA A 199 12.76 21.19 10.22
CA ALA A 199 12.81 22.15 9.14
C ALA A 199 11.39 22.57 8.73
N ARG A 200 11.19 23.86 8.46
CA ARG A 200 9.90 24.38 7.98
C ARG A 200 9.62 23.90 6.56
N PHE A 201 8.36 23.60 6.28
CA PHE A 201 7.87 23.33 4.95
C PHE A 201 7.51 24.63 4.25
N ASN A 202 7.87 24.74 2.96
CA ASN A 202 7.30 25.77 2.10
C ASN A 202 5.96 25.25 1.56
N TRP A 203 4.86 25.87 1.98
CA TRP A 203 3.49 25.50 1.61
C TRP A 203 3.02 26.15 0.31
N GLN A 204 3.71 27.19 -0.17
CA GLN A 204 3.48 27.85 -1.45
C GLN A 204 4.21 27.16 -2.59
#